data_AF-A0A961CGY5-F1
#
_entry.id   AF-A0A961CGY5-F1
#
_cell.length_a   1.000
_cell.length_b   1.000
_cell.length_c   1.000
_cell.angle_alpha   90.00
_cell.angle_beta   90.00
_cell.angle_gamma   90.00
#
_symmetry.space_group_name_H-M   'P 1'
#
loop_
_entity.id
_entity.type
_entity.pdbx_description
1 polymer ?
#
loop_
_entity_poly.entity_id
_entity_poly.type
_entity_poly.pdbx_seq_one_letter_code
_entity_poly.pdbx_strand_id
1 'polypeptide(L)' 'MSVTIDPSITLAELVTQRPALARELERRSLDYCCGGQRTLAEACA' A
#
# COMPACT_ATOMS: atom_id res chain seq x y z
N MET A 1 -2.20 -17.25 -7.58
CA MET A 1 -1.52 -16.21 -8.39
C MET A 1 -0.95 -15.19 -7.43
N SER A 2 0.35 -15.22 -7.19
CA SER A 2 1.06 -14.26 -6.34
C SER A 2 1.35 -13.01 -7.18
N VAL A 3 0.89 -11.84 -6.74
CA VAL A 3 1.27 -10.57 -7.35
C VAL A 3 2.49 -10.06 -6.58
N THR A 4 3.60 -9.84 -7.27
CA THR A 4 4.80 -9.25 -6.67
C THR A 4 4.57 -7.75 -6.61
N ILE A 5 4.48 -7.20 -5.40
CA ILE A 5 4.35 -5.75 -5.19
C ILE A 5 5.72 -5.23 -4.79
N ASP A 6 6.15 -4.18 -5.47
CA ASP A 6 7.40 -3.54 -5.15
C ASP A 6 7.27 -2.78 -3.82
N PRO A 7 8.03 -3.15 -2.78
CA PRO A 7 7.83 -2.62 -1.45
C PRO A 7 8.37 -1.19 -1.30
N SER A 8 9.15 -0.70 -2.27
CA SER A 8 9.68 0.67 -2.26
C SER A 8 8.67 1.69 -2.77
N ILE A 9 7.53 1.28 -3.33
CA ILE A 9 6.51 2.23 -3.76
C ILE A 9 5.71 2.74 -2.57
N THR A 10 5.21 3.97 -2.70
CA THR A 10 4.38 4.58 -1.67
C THR A 10 3.00 3.95 -1.63
N LEU A 11 2.37 3.93 -0.45
CA LEU A 11 1.00 3.46 -0.28
C LEU A 11 0.05 4.20 -1.24
N ALA A 12 0.19 5.52 -1.38
CA ALA A 12 -0.63 6.34 -2.27
C ALA A 12 -0.45 5.96 -3.74
N GLU A 13 0.77 5.74 -4.21
CA GLU A 13 1.03 5.28 -5.58
C GLU A 13 0.47 3.88 -5.81
N LEU A 14 0.59 2.99 -4.82
CA LEU A 14 0.01 1.66 -4.88
C LEU A 14 -1.50 1.70 -5.07
N VAL A 15 -2.19 2.55 -4.30
CA VAL A 15 -3.66 2.67 -4.38
C VAL A 15 -4.08 3.41 -5.65
N THR A 16 -3.30 4.39 -6.10
CA THR A 16 -3.52 5.12 -7.36
C THR A 16 -3.45 4.19 -8.56
N GLN A 17 -2.42 3.34 -8.62
CA GLN A 17 -2.26 2.36 -9.71
C GLN A 17 -3.22 1.17 -9.58
N ARG A 18 -3.56 0.78 -8.35
CA ARG A 18 -4.36 -0.42 -8.05
C ARG A 18 -5.34 -0.12 -6.92
N PRO A 19 -6.48 0.54 -7.20
CA PRO A 19 -7.47 0.89 -6.17
C PRO A 19 -8.07 -0.33 -5.48
N ALA A 20 -8.05 -1.50 -6.12
CA ALA A 20 -8.45 -2.77 -5.51
C ALA A 20 -7.60 -3.15 -4.28
N LEU A 21 -6.34 -2.69 -4.20
CA LEU A 21 -5.45 -2.93 -3.07
C LEU A 21 -5.78 -2.06 -1.86
N ALA A 22 -6.52 -0.94 -2.02
CA ALA A 22 -6.99 -0.12 -0.91
C ALA A 22 -7.65 -0.98 0.17
N ARG A 23 -8.54 -1.88 -0.25
CA ARG A 23 -9.29 -2.74 0.66
C ARG A 23 -8.40 -3.75 1.38
N GLU A 24 -7.31 -4.20 0.76
CA GLU A 24 -6.32 -5.07 1.39
C GLU A 24 -5.41 -4.32 2.36
N LEU A 25 -5.11 -3.04 2.07
CA LEU A 25 -4.39 -2.14 2.97
C LEU A 25 -5.23 -1.84 4.22
N GLU A 26 -6.52 -1.51 4.06
CA GLU A 26 -7.43 -1.29 5.19
C GLU A 26 -7.57 -2.51 6.10
N ARG A 27 -7.69 -3.72 5.51
CA ARG A 27 -7.74 -4.96 6.30
C ARG A 27 -6.50 -5.19 7.15
N ARG A 28 -5.35 -4.65 6.73
CA ARG A 28 -4.07 -4.72 7.45
C ARG A 28 -3.81 -3.48 8.32
N SER A 29 -4.80 -2.58 8.43
CA SER A 29 -4.66 -1.30 9.15
C SER A 29 -3.50 -0.44 8.65
N LEU A 30 -3.25 -0.46 7.34
CA LEU A 30 -2.23 0.38 6.69
C LEU A 30 -2.84 1.72 6.30
N ASP A 31 -2.38 2.79 6.94
CA ASP A 31 -2.83 4.17 6.70
C ASP A 31 -2.34 4.72 5.34
N TYR A 32 -3.01 4.32 4.26
CA TYR A 32 -2.74 4.88 2.93
C TYR A 32 -3.36 6.29 2.73
N CYS A 33 -4.35 6.67 3.53
CA CYS A 33 -5.05 7.94 3.42
C CYS A 33 -4.24 9.10 4.04
N CYS A 34 -3.80 8.96 5.30
CA CYS A 34 -2.94 9.94 5.97
C CYS A 34 -1.44 9.67 5.76
N GLY A 35 -1.04 8.40 5.72
CA GLY A 35 0.34 7.94 5.57
C GLY A 35 0.70 7.55 4.14
N GLY A 36 -0.07 7.99 3.14
CA GLY A 36 0.10 7.59 1.74
C GLY A 36 1.50 7.82 1.15
N GLN A 37 2.28 8.73 1.74
CA GLN A 37 3.66 9.03 1.37
C GLN A 37 4.69 8.01 1.90
N ARG A 38 4.33 7.18 2.89
CA ARG A 38 5.20 6.08 3.36
C ARG A 38 5.24 4.99 2.32
N THR A 39 6.40 4.33 2.23
CA THR A 39 6.55 3.14 1.40
C THR A 39 5.82 1.95 2.01
N LEU A 40 5.45 0.98 1.18
CA LEU A 40 4.88 -0.28 1.66
C LEU A 40 5.84 -0.98 2.64
N ALA A 41 7.15 -0.91 2.39
CA ALA A 41 8.19 -1.42 3.29
C ALA A 41 8.13 -0.75 4.66
N GLU A 42 8.08 0.58 4.72
CA GLU A 42 8.03 1.32 5.98
C GLU A 42 6.74 1.08 6.77
N ALA A 43 5.62 0.87 6.07
CA ALA A 43 4.35 0.59 6.71
C ALA A 43 4.23 -0.86 7.22
N CYS A 44 5.07 -1.78 6.73
CA CYS A 44 5.13 -3.18 7.14
C CYS A 44 6.27 -3.51 8.12
N ALA A 45 7.19 -2.59 8.36
CA ALA A 45 8.27 -2.73 9.35
C ALA A 45 7.73 -2.60 10.78
#